data_AF-A0A3S1QR60-F1
#
_entry.id   AF-A0A3S1QR60-F1
#
_cell.length_a   1.000
_cell.length_b   1.000
_cell.length_c   1.000
_cell.angle_alpha   90.00
_cell.angle_beta   90.00
_cell.angle_gamma   90.00
#
_symmetry.space_group_name_H-M   'P 1'
#
loop_
_entity.id
_entity.type
_entity.pdbx_description
1 polymer ?
#
loop_
_entity_poly.entity_id
_entity_poly.type
_entity_poly.pdbx_seq_one_letter_code
_entity_poly.pdbx_strand_id
1 'polypeptide(L)'
;IRGIGTAPAFVALFLYSLLPVVANTVVGLAGVPRAANDAARGMGMTDRQRLFGVEFPLAFPVILTGIRIVLVQNIGLATIAALIGGGGFGVFVFQGVGQTAMDLVLLGAVPTVALAFAAAIILDAVIEMTATRRRVETA
;
A
#
# COMPACT_ATOMS: atom_id res chain seq x y z
N ILE A 1 5.81 18.63 24.26
CA ILE A 1 5.42 17.55 23.32
C ILE A 1 3.91 17.64 23.15
N ARG A 2 3.43 18.31 22.08
CA ARG A 2 1.99 18.46 21.82
C ARG A 2 1.58 17.25 20.97
N GLY A 3 0.67 16.40 21.47
CA GLY A 3 0.21 15.18 20.79
C GLY A 3 -0.69 15.40 19.58
N ILE A 4 -0.59 16.57 18.93
CA ILE A 4 -1.39 17.01 17.79
C ILE A 4 -0.46 17.59 16.72
N GLY A 5 -0.76 17.35 15.46
CA GLY A 5 0.03 17.83 14.33
C GLY A 5 0.38 16.75 13.30
N THR A 6 1.11 17.15 12.26
CA THR A 6 1.53 16.26 11.16
C THR A 6 2.45 15.14 11.62
N ALA A 7 3.38 15.42 12.53
CA ALA A 7 4.31 14.40 13.05
C ALA A 7 3.60 13.22 13.74
N PRO A 8 2.75 13.42 14.77
CA PRO A 8 2.04 12.30 15.40
C PRO A 8 1.06 11.61 14.45
N ALA A 9 0.41 12.35 13.54
CA ALA A 9 -0.45 11.77 12.51
C ALA A 9 0.31 10.83 11.58
N PHE A 10 1.49 11.25 11.10
CA PHE A 10 2.35 10.43 10.26
C PHE A 10 2.79 9.14 10.97
N VAL A 11 3.23 9.25 12.23
CA VAL A 11 3.63 8.07 13.01
C VAL A 11 2.46 7.09 13.19
N ALA A 12 1.26 7.60 13.49
CA ALA A 12 0.07 6.77 13.63
C ALA A 12 -0.29 6.04 12.32
N LEU A 13 -0.29 6.76 11.20
CA LEU A 13 -0.55 6.18 9.87
C LEU A 13 0.52 5.15 9.49
N PHE A 14 1.78 5.46 9.73
CA PHE A 14 2.89 4.56 9.47
C PHE A 14 2.73 3.25 10.26
N LEU A 15 2.57 3.34 11.58
CA LEU A 15 2.39 2.17 12.44
C LEU A 15 1.14 1.38 12.08
N TYR A 16 0.03 2.05 11.78
CA TYR A 16 -1.19 1.40 11.32
C TYR A 16 -0.98 0.67 9.99
N SER A 17 -0.28 1.29 9.04
CA SER A 17 -0.03 0.74 7.71
C SER A 17 0.86 -0.52 7.72
N LEU A 18 1.71 -0.69 8.75
CA LEU A 18 2.54 -1.88 8.88
C LEU A 18 1.69 -3.16 8.98
N LEU A 19 0.57 -3.11 9.70
CA LEU A 19 -0.30 -4.28 9.89
C LEU A 19 -0.81 -4.85 8.55
N PRO A 20 -1.51 -4.07 7.70
CA PRO A 20 -1.97 -4.57 6.42
C PRO A 20 -0.81 -4.82 5.43
N VAL A 21 0.32 -4.10 5.51
CA VAL A 21 1.50 -4.43 4.67
C VAL A 21 2.01 -5.83 4.99
N VAL A 22 2.21 -6.13 6.27
CA VAL A 22 2.68 -7.45 6.72
C VAL A 22 1.64 -8.52 6.37
N ALA A 23 0.36 -8.27 6.63
CA ALA A 23 -0.71 -9.22 6.31
C ALA A 23 -0.74 -9.57 4.81
N ASN A 24 -0.70 -8.55 3.93
CA ASN A 24 -0.66 -8.77 2.48
C ASN A 24 0.63 -9.47 2.04
N THR A 25 1.76 -9.20 2.70
CA THR A 25 3.03 -9.86 2.40
C THR A 25 2.97 -11.35 2.74
N VAL A 26 2.42 -11.70 3.90
CA VAL A 26 2.22 -13.09 4.32
C VAL A 26 1.28 -13.81 3.36
N VAL A 27 0.19 -13.17 2.92
CA VAL A 27 -0.72 -13.72 1.90
C VAL A 27 0.02 -13.95 0.57
N GLY A 28 0.86 -13.00 0.14
CA GLY A 28 1.66 -13.13 -1.06
C GLY A 28 2.63 -14.31 -1.02
N LEU A 29 3.33 -14.50 0.10
CA LEU A 29 4.24 -15.64 0.31
C LEU A 29 3.48 -16.97 0.43
N ALA A 30 2.32 -16.98 1.07
CA ALA A 30 1.47 -18.16 1.17
C ALA A 30 0.87 -18.57 -0.19
N GLY A 31 0.76 -17.64 -1.13
CA GLY A 31 0.31 -17.88 -2.50
C GLY A 31 1.34 -18.57 -3.41
N VAL A 32 2.58 -18.78 -2.95
CA VAL A 32 3.62 -19.44 -3.75
C VAL A 32 3.26 -20.92 -3.98
N PRO A 33 3.32 -21.43 -5.22
CA PRO A 33 3.00 -22.82 -5.54
C PRO A 33 3.87 -23.81 -4.74
N ARG A 34 3.23 -24.81 -4.13
CA ARG A 34 3.92 -25.86 -3.36
C ARG A 34 5.00 -26.58 -4.18
N ALA A 35 4.72 -26.83 -5.46
CA ALA A 35 5.67 -27.45 -6.39
C ALA A 35 7.00 -26.68 -6.52
N ALA A 36 6.95 -25.34 -6.52
CA ALA A 36 8.17 -24.52 -6.58
C ALA A 36 9.00 -24.65 -5.29
N ASN A 37 8.33 -24.73 -4.14
CA ASN A 37 8.98 -24.93 -2.84
C ASN A 37 9.58 -26.34 -2.69
N ASP A 38 8.87 -27.37 -3.15
CA ASP A 38 9.35 -28.75 -3.09
C ASP A 38 10.53 -28.97 -4.05
N ALA A 39 10.49 -28.36 -5.25
CA ALA A 39 11.63 -28.36 -6.17
C ALA A 39 12.87 -27.66 -5.58
N ALA A 40 12.69 -26.48 -4.96
CA ALA A 40 13.78 -25.77 -4.30
C ALA A 40 14.42 -26.58 -3.17
N ARG A 41 13.60 -27.30 -2.38
CA ARG A 41 14.08 -28.23 -1.34
C ARG A 41 14.81 -29.42 -1.94
N GLY A 42 14.30 -29.99 -3.02
CA GLY A 42 14.95 -31.09 -3.76
C GLY A 42 16.32 -30.72 -4.33
N MET A 43 16.54 -29.43 -4.64
CA MET A 43 17.85 -28.90 -5.06
C MET A 43 18.81 -28.58 -3.90
N GLY A 44 18.43 -28.88 -2.65
CA GLY A 44 19.28 -28.64 -1.47
C GLY A 44 19.38 -27.18 -1.03
N MET A 45 18.44 -26.33 -1.45
CA MET A 45 18.44 -24.92 -1.02
C MET A 45 18.14 -24.77 0.48
N THR A 46 18.92 -23.92 1.14
CA THR A 46 18.62 -23.47 2.51
C THR A 46 17.38 -22.56 2.55
N ASP A 47 16.74 -22.41 3.71
CA ASP A 47 15.52 -21.58 3.82
C ASP A 47 15.73 -20.12 3.38
N ARG A 48 16.91 -19.54 3.63
CA ARG A 48 17.24 -18.18 3.16
C ARG A 48 17.39 -18.12 1.65
N GLN A 49 18.05 -19.11 1.04
CA GLN A 49 18.18 -19.21 -0.42
C GLN A 49 16.83 -19.43 -1.09
N ARG A 50 15.96 -20.27 -0.51
CA ARG A 50 14.59 -20.49 -0.98
C ARG A 50 13.76 -19.22 -0.90
N LEU A 51 13.83 -18.50 0.23
CA LEU A 51 13.09 -17.25 0.44
C LEU A 51 13.48 -16.20 -0.60
N PHE A 52 14.75 -15.85 -0.72
CA PHE A 52 15.17 -14.77 -1.62
C PHE A 52 15.27 -15.20 -3.10
N GLY A 53 15.51 -16.49 -3.37
CA GLY A 53 15.72 -17.00 -4.73
C GLY A 53 14.46 -17.53 -5.41
N VAL A 54 13.43 -17.94 -4.66
CA VAL A 54 12.22 -18.57 -5.22
C VAL A 54 10.95 -17.90 -4.68
N GLU A 55 10.71 -17.95 -3.37
CA GLU A 55 9.46 -17.50 -2.78
C GLU A 55 9.24 -16.00 -2.97
N PHE A 56 10.22 -15.17 -2.64
CA PHE A 56 10.12 -13.72 -2.72
C PHE A 56 9.96 -13.24 -4.17
N PRO A 57 10.74 -13.71 -5.15
CA PRO A 57 10.46 -13.42 -6.55
C PRO A 57 9.03 -13.79 -6.95
N LEU A 58 8.55 -15.02 -6.68
CA LEU A 58 7.22 -15.45 -7.08
C LEU A 58 6.09 -14.65 -6.40
N ALA A 59 6.27 -14.32 -5.11
CA ALA A 59 5.30 -13.55 -4.34
C ALA A 59 5.31 -12.05 -4.69
N PHE A 60 6.38 -11.53 -5.28
CA PHE A 60 6.59 -10.09 -5.51
C PHE A 60 5.41 -9.37 -6.19
N PRO A 61 4.80 -9.87 -7.27
CA PRO A 61 3.66 -9.20 -7.90
C PRO A 61 2.44 -9.09 -6.97
N VAL A 62 2.22 -10.12 -6.16
CA VAL A 62 1.13 -10.14 -5.16
C VAL A 62 1.43 -9.17 -4.03
N ILE A 63 2.68 -9.12 -3.55
CA ILE A 63 3.11 -8.15 -2.52
C ILE A 63 2.90 -6.72 -3.02
N LEU A 64 3.27 -6.40 -4.26
CA LEU A 64 3.06 -5.07 -4.84
C LEU A 64 1.56 -4.72 -4.95
N THR A 65 0.72 -5.70 -5.30
CA THR A 65 -0.74 -5.52 -5.28
C THR A 65 -1.25 -5.20 -3.88
N GLY A 66 -0.70 -5.87 -2.86
CA GLY A 66 -0.96 -5.54 -1.45
C GLY A 66 -0.54 -4.12 -1.08
N ILE A 67 0.64 -3.68 -1.52
CA ILE A 67 1.14 -2.32 -1.29
C ILE A 67 0.19 -1.28 -1.90
N ARG A 68 -0.35 -1.54 -3.10
CA ARG A 68 -1.36 -0.66 -3.71
C ARG A 68 -2.60 -0.50 -2.85
N ILE A 69 -3.13 -1.61 -2.34
CA ILE A 69 -4.32 -1.59 -1.48
C ILE A 69 -4.04 -0.73 -0.23
N VAL A 70 -2.89 -0.95 0.41
CA VAL A 70 -2.49 -0.18 1.60
C VAL A 70 -2.29 1.30 1.28
N LEU A 71 -1.71 1.63 0.13
CA LEU A 71 -1.49 3.00 -0.31
C LEU A 71 -2.81 3.76 -0.44
N VAL A 72 -3.78 3.20 -1.16
CA VAL A 72 -5.10 3.82 -1.35
C VAL A 72 -5.82 3.96 -0.01
N GLN A 73 -5.76 2.94 0.84
CA GLN A 73 -6.33 2.99 2.18
C GLN A 73 -5.69 4.09 3.04
N ASN A 74 -4.37 4.25 2.98
CA ASN A 74 -3.65 5.27 3.74
C ASN A 74 -4.00 6.68 3.30
N ILE A 75 -4.23 6.93 2.02
CA ILE A 75 -4.68 8.24 1.53
C ILE A 75 -6.05 8.60 2.11
N GLY A 76 -6.96 7.62 2.20
CA GLY A 76 -8.22 7.78 2.90
C GLY A 76 -8.03 8.10 4.39
N LEU A 77 -7.18 7.33 5.09
CA LEU A 77 -6.90 7.55 6.51
C LEU A 77 -6.18 8.88 6.78
N ALA A 78 -5.32 9.35 5.88
CA ALA A 78 -4.66 10.65 5.98
C ALA A 78 -5.66 11.80 5.95
N THR A 79 -6.77 11.63 5.21
CA THR A 79 -7.89 12.58 5.24
C THR A 79 -8.47 12.66 6.65
N ILE A 80 -8.73 11.52 7.29
CA ILE A 80 -9.23 11.44 8.67
C ILE A 80 -8.21 12.02 9.66
N ALA A 81 -6.92 11.81 9.43
CA ALA A 81 -5.84 12.31 10.27
C ALA A 81 -5.78 13.85 10.35
N ALA A 82 -6.45 14.56 9.44
CA ALA A 82 -6.66 16.01 9.55
C ALA A 82 -7.34 16.40 10.88
N LEU A 83 -8.19 15.54 11.45
CA LEU A 83 -8.87 15.76 12.74
C LEU A 83 -7.90 15.92 13.92
N ILE A 84 -6.74 15.26 13.87
CA ILE A 84 -5.71 15.34 14.91
C ILE A 84 -4.60 16.34 14.57
N GLY A 85 -4.87 17.23 13.61
CA GLY A 85 -3.92 18.23 13.14
C GLY A 85 -2.94 17.71 12.09
N GLY A 86 -3.26 16.60 11.41
CA GLY A 86 -2.44 16.06 10.31
C GLY A 86 -2.28 17.01 9.12
N GLY A 87 -3.26 17.91 8.92
CA GLY A 87 -3.28 18.87 7.82
C GLY A 87 -3.83 18.29 6.51
N GLY A 88 -3.49 18.91 5.38
CA GLY A 88 -3.87 18.46 4.04
C GLY A 88 -5.34 18.70 3.67
N PHE A 89 -5.80 18.03 2.61
CA PHE A 89 -7.14 18.21 2.06
C PHE A 89 -8.27 17.80 3.01
N GLY A 90 -8.00 16.91 3.96
CA GLY A 90 -8.98 16.51 4.99
C GLY A 90 -9.43 17.67 5.86
N VAL A 91 -8.63 18.73 6.00
CA VAL A 91 -9.02 19.95 6.73
C VAL A 91 -10.26 20.59 6.09
N PHE A 92 -10.29 20.70 4.77
CA PHE A 92 -11.44 21.26 4.04
C PHE A 92 -12.66 20.34 4.12
N VAL A 93 -12.44 19.01 4.07
CA VAL A 93 -13.54 18.04 4.26
C VAL A 93 -14.23 18.27 5.61
N PHE A 94 -13.47 18.30 6.70
CA PHE A 94 -14.05 18.42 8.04
C PHE A 94 -14.58 19.82 8.34
N GLN A 95 -13.94 20.88 7.84
CA GLN A 95 -14.47 22.24 7.94
C GLN A 95 -15.80 22.36 7.20
N GLY A 96 -15.92 21.76 6.01
CA GLY A 96 -17.14 21.80 5.20
C GLY A 96 -18.28 21.05 5.86
N VAL A 97 -18.00 19.89 6.45
CA VAL A 97 -18.97 19.14 7.26
C VAL A 97 -19.42 19.96 8.47
N GLY A 98 -18.48 20.60 9.19
CA GLY A 98 -18.80 21.41 10.36
C GLY A 98 -19.61 22.68 10.06
N GLN A 99 -19.50 23.21 8.84
CA GLN A 99 -20.22 24.41 8.38
C GLN A 99 -21.44 24.08 7.49
N THR A 100 -21.75 22.80 7.28
CA THR A 100 -22.76 22.34 6.30
C THR A 100 -22.53 22.93 4.90
N ALA A 101 -21.27 23.21 4.56
CA ALA A 101 -20.85 23.81 3.29
C ALA A 101 -20.35 22.71 2.34
N MET A 102 -21.24 22.18 1.51
CA MET A 102 -20.91 21.10 0.57
C MET A 102 -19.77 21.47 -0.38
N ASP A 103 -19.71 22.73 -0.82
CA ASP A 103 -18.64 23.20 -1.71
C ASP A 103 -17.25 23.03 -1.08
N LEU A 104 -17.14 23.26 0.23
CA LEU A 104 -15.88 23.10 0.97
C LEU A 104 -15.53 21.62 1.19
N VAL A 105 -16.56 20.77 1.38
CA VAL A 105 -16.37 19.31 1.44
C VAL A 105 -15.83 18.79 0.12
N LEU A 106 -16.42 19.21 -1.00
CA LEU A 106 -15.99 18.82 -2.34
C LEU A 106 -14.59 19.34 -2.65
N LEU A 107 -14.25 20.55 -2.22
CA LEU A 107 -12.91 21.13 -2.35
C LEU A 107 -11.83 20.26 -1.70
N GLY A 108 -12.14 19.57 -0.59
CA GLY A 108 -11.23 18.60 0.03
C GLY A 108 -11.32 17.19 -0.56
N ALA A 109 -12.54 16.69 -0.79
CA ALA A 109 -12.77 15.31 -1.17
C ALA A 109 -12.33 15.00 -2.60
N VAL A 110 -12.65 15.88 -3.56
CA VAL A 110 -12.33 15.68 -4.98
C VAL A 110 -10.82 15.55 -5.24
N PRO A 111 -9.95 16.48 -4.80
CA PRO A 111 -8.51 16.33 -5.02
C PRO A 111 -7.92 15.15 -4.26
N THR A 112 -8.48 14.80 -3.09
CA THR A 112 -8.05 13.60 -2.34
C THR A 112 -8.32 12.32 -3.13
N VAL A 113 -9.54 12.18 -3.66
CA VAL A 113 -9.92 11.04 -4.49
C VAL A 113 -9.07 10.99 -5.76
N ALA A 114 -8.88 12.13 -6.43
CA ALA A 114 -8.01 12.21 -7.60
C ALA A 114 -6.57 11.75 -7.28
N LEU A 115 -6.02 12.16 -6.14
CA LEU A 115 -4.70 11.73 -5.68
C LEU A 115 -4.65 10.22 -5.39
N ALA A 116 -5.69 9.66 -4.77
CA ALA A 116 -5.80 8.21 -4.54
C ALA A 116 -5.81 7.42 -5.85
N PHE A 117 -6.59 7.86 -6.83
CA PHE A 117 -6.62 7.24 -8.16
C PHE A 117 -5.28 7.38 -8.89
N ALA A 118 -4.69 8.58 -8.90
CA ALA A 118 -3.40 8.81 -9.53
C ALA A 118 -2.32 7.91 -8.93
N ALA A 119 -2.26 7.82 -7.60
CA ALA A 119 -1.31 6.95 -6.90
C ALA A 119 -1.52 5.47 -7.23
N ALA A 120 -2.78 5.01 -7.28
CA ALA A 120 -3.12 3.65 -7.67
C ALA A 120 -2.68 3.34 -9.11
N ILE A 121 -2.99 4.23 -10.07
CA ILE A 121 -2.67 4.06 -11.49
C ILE A 121 -1.15 4.03 -11.71
N ILE A 122 -0.41 4.94 -11.06
CA ILE A 122 1.05 4.98 -11.16
C ILE A 122 1.65 3.66 -10.65
N LEU A 123 1.15 3.16 -9.52
CA LEU A 123 1.66 1.92 -8.95
C LEU A 123 1.27 0.70 -9.79
N ASP A 124 0.04 0.65 -10.32
CA ASP A 124 -0.40 -0.40 -11.26
C ASP A 124 0.49 -0.42 -12.50
N ALA A 125 0.82 0.74 -13.08
CA ALA A 125 1.72 0.84 -14.22
C ALA A 125 3.13 0.29 -13.88
N VAL A 126 3.66 0.61 -12.69
CA VAL A 126 4.96 0.08 -12.22
C VAL A 126 4.91 -1.44 -12.04
N ILE A 127 3.79 -1.98 -11.52
CA ILE A 127 3.57 -3.42 -11.37
C ILE A 127 3.59 -4.10 -12.74
N GLU A 128 2.84 -3.56 -13.71
CA GLU A 128 2.74 -4.13 -15.05
C GLU A 128 4.08 -4.13 -15.78
N MET A 129 4.86 -3.04 -15.69
CA MET A 129 6.22 -2.97 -16.23
C MET A 129 7.14 -4.04 -15.63
N THR A 130 7.00 -4.32 -14.34
CA THR A 130 7.83 -5.33 -13.66
C THR A 130 7.39 -6.76 -13.97
N ALA A 131 6.08 -6.99 -14.11
CA ALA A 131 5.51 -8.28 -14.49
C ALA A 131 5.84 -8.65 -15.95
N THR A 132 5.84 -7.66 -16.85
CA THR A 132 6.13 -7.84 -18.28
C THR A 132 7.57 -8.28 -18.51
N ARG A 133 8.53 -7.72 -17.75
CA ARG A 133 9.95 -8.12 -17.85
C ARG A 133 10.18 -9.61 -17.61
N ARG A 134 9.42 -10.23 -16.69
CA ARG A 134 9.59 -11.66 -16.38
C ARG A 134 8.99 -12.63 -17.39
N ARG A 135 7.97 -12.22 -18.17
CA ARG A 135 7.43 -13.06 -19.24
C ARG A 135 8.38 -13.18 -20.43
N VAL A 136 9.27 -12.22 -20.61
CA VAL A 136 10.26 -12.21 -21.69
C VAL A 136 11.48 -13.08 -21.36
N GLU A 137 11.81 -13.27 -20.08
CA GLU A 137 12.94 -14.12 -19.66
C GLU A 137 12.62 -15.63 -19.63
N THR A 138 11.34 -16.01 -19.69
CA THR A 138 10.89 -17.41 -19.68
C THR A 138 10.42 -17.95 -21.05
N ALA A 139 10.55 -17.15 -22.11
CA ALA A 139 10.25 -17.52 -23.51
C ALA A 139 11.55 -17.73 -24.30
#